data_AF-A0A0T5ZTB1-F1
#
_entry.id   AF-A0A0T5ZTB1-F1
#
_cell.length_a   1.000
_cell.length_b   1.000
_cell.length_c   1.000
_cell.angle_alpha   90.00
_cell.angle_beta   90.00
_cell.angle_gamma   90.00
#
_symmetry.space_group_name_H-M   'P 1'
#
loop_
_entity.id
_entity.type
_entity.pdbx_description
1 polymer ?
#
loop_
_entity_poly.entity_id
_entity_poly.type
_entity_poly.pdbx_seq_one_letter_code
_entity_poly.pdbx_strand_id
1 'polypeptide(L)'
;MIADRYTKAILSVIAVALVMIAVRLWFSESGLLSAVRPDPAHAQSAVAKYEVTVPKAWGKFVAYSNNNLLLEAPDQSMRIVDVEGKAPEYPKVKVLIRWQ
;
A
#
# COMPACT_ATOMS: atom_id res chain seq x y z
N MET A 1 -39.72 -30.85 -22.64
CA MET A 1 -39.32 -31.36 -21.30
C MET A 1 -37.85 -31.78 -21.20
N ILE A 2 -37.17 -32.15 -22.29
CA ILE A 2 -35.75 -32.56 -22.26
C ILE A 2 -34.82 -31.36 -21.96
N ALA A 3 -35.03 -30.20 -22.60
CA ALA A 3 -34.24 -28.98 -22.37
C ALA A 3 -34.27 -28.50 -20.91
N ASP A 4 -35.45 -28.54 -20.28
CA ASP A 4 -35.64 -28.18 -18.87
C ASP A 4 -34.85 -29.10 -17.92
N ARG A 5 -34.78 -30.39 -18.23
CA ARG A 5 -33.96 -31.36 -17.46
C ARG A 5 -32.46 -31.07 -17.59
N TYR A 6 -31.99 -30.69 -18.78
CA TYR A 6 -30.59 -30.30 -18.99
C TYR A 6 -30.24 -29.00 -18.27
N THR A 7 -31.09 -27.98 -18.37
CA THR A 7 -30.89 -26.71 -17.66
C THR A 7 -30.84 -26.93 -16.15
N LYS A 8 -31.73 -27.75 -15.61
CA LYS A 8 -31.73 -28.11 -14.18
C LYS A 8 -30.46 -28.85 -13.77
N ALA A 9 -29.96 -29.76 -14.61
CA ALA A 9 -28.70 -30.48 -14.35
C ALA A 9 -27.50 -29.51 -14.33
N ILE A 10 -27.39 -28.63 -15.32
CA ILE A 10 -26.31 -27.62 -15.39
C ILE A 10 -26.35 -26.70 -14.17
N LEU A 11 -27.54 -26.18 -13.82
CA LEU A 11 -27.71 -25.33 -12.64
C LEU A 11 -27.32 -26.05 -11.35
N SER A 12 -27.65 -27.33 -11.22
CA SER A 12 -27.25 -28.12 -10.06
C SER A 12 -25.73 -28.28 -9.95
N VAL A 13 -25.05 -28.52 -11.08
CA VAL A 13 -23.59 -28.64 -11.12
C VAL A 13 -22.92 -27.32 -10.75
N ILE A 14 -23.41 -26.20 -11.30
CA ILE A 14 -22.91 -24.86 -10.96
C ILE A 14 -23.13 -24.56 -9.47
N ALA A 15 -24.33 -24.85 -8.94
CA ALA A 15 -24.64 -24.62 -7.54
C ALA A 15 -23.70 -25.44 -6.62
N VAL A 16 -23.46 -26.71 -6.93
CA VAL A 16 -22.52 -27.56 -6.18
C VAL A 16 -21.09 -27.01 -6.27
N ALA A 17 -20.64 -26.58 -7.45
CA ALA A 17 -19.33 -25.99 -7.63
C ALA A 17 -19.15 -24.71 -6.78
N LEU A 18 -20.15 -23.82 -6.78
CA LEU A 18 -20.13 -22.60 -5.98
C LEU A 18 -20.13 -22.88 -4.49
N VAL A 19 -20.93 -23.85 -4.02
CA VAL A 19 -20.90 -24.30 -2.62
C VAL A 19 -19.51 -24.82 -2.25
N MET A 20 -18.90 -25.65 -3.10
CA MET A 20 -17.54 -26.16 -2.86
C MET A 20 -16.48 -25.06 -2.82
N ILE A 21 -16.60 -24.02 -3.65
CA ILE A 21 -15.70 -22.87 -3.63
C ILE A 21 -15.88 -22.06 -2.35
N ALA A 22 -17.12 -21.78 -1.93
CA ALA A 22 -17.42 -21.04 -0.72
C ALA A 22 -16.93 -21.79 0.54
N VAL A 23 -17.17 -23.10 0.58
CA VAL A 23 -16.68 -23.99 1.63
C VAL A 23 -15.14 -23.99 1.67
N ARG A 24 -14.47 -24.10 0.51
CA ARG A 24 -13.00 -24.00 0.44
C ARG A 24 -12.48 -22.65 0.90
N LEU A 25 -13.16 -21.55 0.57
CA LEU A 25 -12.77 -20.20 1.01
C LEU A 25 -12.84 -20.09 2.53
N TRP A 26 -13.89 -20.64 3.15
CA TRP A 26 -14.07 -20.64 4.60
C TRP A 26 -13.05 -21.54 5.31
N PHE A 27 -12.79 -22.74 4.78
CA PHE A 27 -11.79 -23.65 5.35
C PHE A 27 -10.33 -23.28 5.03
N SER A 28 -10.10 -22.41 4.04
CA SER A 28 -8.77 -21.86 3.75
C SER A 28 -8.25 -20.99 4.90
N GLU A 29 -9.11 -20.46 5.77
CA GLU A 29 -8.71 -19.78 7.00
C GLU A 29 -8.21 -20.75 8.08
N SER A 30 -8.66 -22.00 8.07
CA SER A 30 -8.37 -23.01 9.10
C SER A 30 -7.07 -23.82 8.90
N GLY A 31 -6.13 -23.34 8.09
CA GLY A 31 -4.73 -23.78 8.14
C GLY A 31 -4.31 -24.94 7.24
N LEU A 32 -5.24 -25.67 6.60
CA LEU A 32 -4.91 -26.81 5.72
C LEU A 32 -4.32 -26.45 4.35
N LEU A 33 -4.44 -25.18 3.91
CA LEU A 33 -3.88 -24.69 2.64
C LEU A 33 -2.78 -23.63 2.85
N SER A 34 -2.15 -23.60 4.02
CA SER A 34 -1.07 -22.65 4.33
C SER A 34 0.13 -22.76 3.37
N ALA A 35 0.30 -23.91 2.70
CA ALA A 35 1.37 -24.13 1.71
C ALA A 35 1.13 -23.41 0.36
N VAL A 36 -0.09 -22.96 0.07
CA VAL A 36 -0.46 -22.20 -1.15
C VAL A 36 -0.93 -20.80 -0.77
N ARG A 37 -0.38 -20.23 0.32
CA ARG A 37 -0.59 -18.82 0.62
C ARG A 37 0.59 -18.05 0.02
N PRO A 38 0.36 -17.07 -0.88
CA PRO A 38 1.42 -16.13 -1.22
C PRO A 38 1.89 -15.47 0.08
N ASP A 39 3.21 -15.42 0.26
CA ASP A 39 3.82 -14.87 1.46
C ASP A 39 3.23 -13.46 1.68
N PRO A 40 2.72 -13.14 2.87
CA PRO A 40 2.18 -11.81 3.13
C PRO A 40 3.23 -10.76 2.80
N ALA A 41 2.95 -9.95 1.78
CA ALA A 41 3.78 -8.84 1.36
C ALA A 41 3.67 -7.73 2.41
N HIS A 42 4.41 -7.88 3.50
CA HIS A 42 4.54 -6.85 4.53
C HIS A 42 5.32 -5.68 3.92
N ALA A 43 4.64 -4.54 3.77
CA ALA A 43 5.31 -3.28 3.40
C ALA A 43 6.22 -2.74 4.54
N GLN A 44 6.12 -3.32 5.73
CA GLN A 44 6.91 -2.97 6.90
C GLN A 44 8.21 -3.78 6.89
N SER A 45 9.26 -3.17 6.34
CA SER A 45 10.63 -3.66 6.49
C SER A 45 11.14 -3.39 7.91
N ALA A 46 11.91 -4.32 8.48
CA ALA A 46 12.57 -4.14 9.79
C ALA A 46 13.51 -2.93 9.83
N VAL A 47 13.99 -2.48 8.67
CA VAL A 47 14.84 -1.30 8.52
C VAL A 47 14.29 -0.42 7.39
N ALA A 48 13.98 0.84 7.70
CA ALA A 48 13.61 1.80 6.68
C ALA A 48 14.81 2.04 5.75
N LYS A 49 14.59 2.02 4.43
CA LYS A 49 15.66 2.33 3.46
C LYS A 49 16.23 3.74 3.68
N TYR A 50 15.38 4.66 4.12
CA TYR A 50 15.75 6.02 4.49
C TYR A 50 15.03 6.38 5.79
N GLU A 51 15.81 6.67 6.83
CA GLU A 51 15.30 7.27 8.06
C GLU A 51 15.71 8.74 8.05
N VAL A 52 14.73 9.64 8.12
CA VAL A 52 14.99 11.09 8.12
C VAL A 52 14.35 11.68 9.36
N THR A 53 15.19 12.22 10.23
CA THR A 53 14.73 13.01 11.37
C THR A 53 14.39 14.42 10.88
N VAL A 54 13.11 14.72 10.75
CA VAL A 54 12.63 16.05 10.34
C VAL A 54 12.47 16.94 11.58
N PRO A 55 13.24 18.04 11.73
CA PRO A 55 13.04 18.98 12.82
C PRO A 55 11.67 19.65 12.74
N LYS A 56 10.98 19.80 13.88
CA LYS A 56 9.68 20.51 13.96
C LYS A 56 9.74 21.93 13.39
N ALA A 57 10.90 22.58 13.46
CA ALA A 57 11.13 23.92 12.94
C ALA A 57 11.00 24.04 11.41
N TRP A 58 11.08 22.93 10.68
CA TRP A 58 10.94 22.95 9.22
C TRP A 58 9.50 23.11 8.76
N GLY A 59 8.54 22.86 9.64
CA GLY A 59 7.12 22.97 9.36
C GLY A 59 6.40 21.63 9.32
N LYS A 60 5.18 21.67 8.78
CA LYS A 60 4.29 20.52 8.65
C LYS A 60 4.70 19.66 7.45
N PHE A 61 4.77 18.35 7.63
CA PHE A 61 4.93 17.41 6.53
C PHE A 61 3.67 17.36 5.67
N VAL A 62 3.82 17.56 4.36
CA VAL A 62 2.72 17.52 3.39
C VAL A 62 2.79 16.24 2.56
N ALA A 63 3.94 15.95 1.96
CA ALA A 63 4.11 14.80 1.07
C ALA A 63 5.58 14.38 0.93
N TYR A 64 5.78 13.14 0.48
CA TYR A 64 7.07 12.63 0.03
C TYR A 64 6.95 12.19 -1.43
N SER A 65 7.84 12.69 -2.29
CA SER A 65 7.85 12.33 -3.72
C SER A 65 9.24 12.55 -4.33
N ASN A 66 9.66 11.65 -5.22
CA ASN A 66 10.97 11.68 -5.90
C ASN A 66 12.14 11.92 -4.93
N ASN A 67 12.11 11.23 -3.78
CA ASN A 67 13.08 11.36 -2.70
C ASN A 67 13.22 12.76 -2.08
N ASN A 68 12.18 13.58 -2.22
CA ASN A 68 12.09 14.88 -1.56
C ASN A 68 10.91 14.93 -0.59
N LEU A 69 11.09 15.65 0.50
CA LEU A 69 10.03 16.04 1.41
C LEU A 69 9.43 17.36 0.97
N LEU A 70 8.11 17.41 0.84
CA LEU A 70 7.34 18.65 0.74
C LEU A 70 6.89 19.04 2.14
N LEU A 71 7.32 20.23 2.57
CA LEU A 71 7.05 20.78 3.88
C LEU A 71 6.36 22.14 3.74
N GLU A 72 5.40 22.39 4.60
CA GLU A 72 4.71 23.68 4.71
C GLU A 72 5.19 24.38 5.98
N ALA A 73 5.87 25.50 5.83
CA ALA A 73 6.36 26.28 6.96
C ALA A 73 5.25 27.15 7.56
N PRO A 74 5.41 27.64 8.81
CA PRO A 74 4.38 28.45 9.48
C PRO A 74 4.02 29.76 8.74
N ASP A 75 4.91 30.23 7.86
CA ASP A 75 4.74 31.38 6.99
C ASP A 75 3.94 31.06 5.71
N GLN A 76 3.27 29.90 5.65
CA GLN A 76 2.57 29.37 4.47
C GLN A 76 3.46 29.18 3.24
N SER A 77 4.80 29.24 3.40
CA SER A 77 5.73 28.91 2.33
C SER A 77 5.86 27.39 2.19
N MET A 78 5.97 26.92 0.95
CA MET A 78 6.24 25.51 0.69
C MET A 78 7.72 25.29 0.40
N ARG A 79 8.29 24.25 0.99
CA ARG A 79 9.72 23.91 0.92
C ARG A 79 9.86 22.49 0.44
N ILE A 80 10.59 22.30 -0.66
CA ILE A 80 10.99 20.98 -1.13
C ILE A 80 12.39 20.72 -0.58
N VAL A 81 12.53 19.73 0.29
CA VAL A 81 13.80 19.34 0.92
C VAL A 81 14.26 18.02 0.35
N ASP A 82 15.47 18.01 -0.19
CA ASP A 82 16.15 16.79 -0.59
C ASP A 82 16.74 16.10 0.63
N VAL A 83 16.42 14.83 0.77
CA VAL A 83 16.92 13.96 1.84
C VAL A 83 17.85 12.87 1.30
N GLU A 84 17.97 12.74 -0.02
CA GLU A 84 18.82 11.77 -0.66
C GLU A 84 20.23 12.34 -0.84
N GLY A 85 21.12 11.98 0.10
CA GLY A 85 22.53 12.31 -0.04
C GLY A 85 23.36 11.89 1.15
N LYS A 86 24.64 12.28 1.12
CA LYS A 86 25.58 12.00 2.21
C LYS A 86 25.64 13.20 3.15
N ALA A 87 25.69 12.93 4.44
CA ALA A 87 26.06 13.95 5.42
C ALA A 87 27.45 14.51 5.06
N PRO A 88 27.72 15.81 5.28
CA PRO A 88 26.90 16.81 5.98
C PRO A 88 26.04 17.70 5.05
N GLU A 89 26.13 17.52 3.74
CA GLU A 89 25.50 18.45 2.77
C GLU A 89 23.97 18.32 2.75
N TYR A 90 23.46 17.14 3.10
CA TYR A 90 22.04 16.84 3.19
C TYR A 90 21.64 16.72 4.65
N PRO A 91 20.39 17.09 4.99
CA PRO A 91 19.28 17.49 4.11
C PRO A 91 19.32 18.96 3.62
N LYS A 92 18.90 19.23 2.38
CA LYS A 92 19.04 20.55 1.70
C LYS A 92 17.73 21.02 1.06
N VAL A 93 17.41 22.32 1.19
CA VAL A 93 16.25 22.92 0.51
C VAL A 93 16.55 23.06 -0.99
N LYS A 94 15.77 22.36 -1.83
CA LYS A 94 15.82 22.50 -3.29
C LYS A 94 14.99 23.68 -3.79
N VAL A 95 13.78 23.84 -3.28
CA VAL A 95 12.83 24.86 -3.75
C VAL A 95 12.13 25.49 -2.55
N LEU A 96 12.03 26.82 -2.56
CA LEU A 96 11.20 27.61 -1.66
C LEU A 96 10.12 28.30 -2.51
N ILE A 97 8.87 27.94 -2.28
CA ILE A 97 7.70 28.50 -2.95
C ILE A 97 7.04 29.48 -1.97
N ARG A 98 6.87 30.72 -2.42
CA ARG A 98 6.13 31.76 -1.71
C ARG A 98 4.98 32.21 -2.60
N TRP A 99 3.79 32.31 -2.03
CA TRP A 99 2.64 32.88 -2.70
C TRP A 99 2.75 34.41 -2.62
N GLN A 100 2.59 35.10 -3.76
CA GLN A 100 2.50 36.55 -3.84
C GLN A 100 1.04 36.98 -3.93
#